data_AF-A0A5E4BZ12-F1
#
_entry.id   AF-A0A5E4BZ12-F1
#
_cell.length_a   1.000
_cell.length_b   1.000
_cell.length_c   1.000
_cell.angle_alpha   90.00
_cell.angle_beta   90.00
_cell.angle_gamma   90.00
#
_symmetry.space_group_name_H-M   'P 1'
#
loop_
_entity.id
_entity.type
_entity.pdbx_description
1 polymer ?
#
loop_
_entity_poly.entity_id
_entity_poly.type
_entity_poly.pdbx_seq_one_letter_code
_entity_poly.pdbx_strand_id
1 'polypeptide(L)' 'AYFGAVVGRVANRIAKGTFTLDEKEYHLAINNGPNSLHGGLKGFDKVLWIPQVLSNGIQFSRISPD' A
#
# COMPACT_ATOMS: atom_id res chain seq x y z
N ALA A 1 12.11 6.82 2.65
CA ALA A 1 12.61 5.64 3.39
C ALA A 1 11.41 4.87 3.93
N TYR A 2 11.50 3.54 4.06
CA TYR A 2 10.39 2.66 4.50
C TYR A 2 10.67 2.01 5.86
N PHE A 3 11.53 2.63 6.68
CA PHE A 3 12.00 2.05 7.94
C PHE A 3 10.84 1.85 8.92
N GLY A 4 10.62 0.61 9.36
CA GLY A 4 9.56 0.25 10.32
C GLY A 4 8.11 0.41 9.83
N ALA A 5 7.90 0.70 8.55
CA ALA A 5 6.57 1.00 8.02
C ALA A 5 5.76 -0.27 7.71
N VAL A 6 4.44 -0.18 7.90
CA VAL A 6 3.49 -1.11 7.27
C VAL A 6 3.31 -0.69 5.81
N VAL A 7 3.73 -1.55 4.89
CA VAL A 7 3.68 -1.30 3.45
C VAL A 7 2.40 -1.89 2.84
N GLY A 8 1.76 -1.18 1.91
CA GLY A 8 0.59 -1.68 1.20
C GLY A 8 -0.09 -0.65 0.30
N ARG A 9 -1.10 -1.03 -0.52
CA ARG A 9 -1.76 -2.35 -0.53
C ARG A 9 -0.89 -3.50 -1.05
N VAL A 10 0.04 -3.22 -1.97
CA VAL A 10 0.97 -4.23 -2.49
C VAL A 10 2.40 -3.85 -2.11
N ALA A 11 3.09 -4.77 -1.42
CA ALA A 11 4.50 -4.61 -1.14
C ALA A 11 5.34 -4.92 -2.37
N ASN A 12 6.51 -4.29 -2.47
CA ASN A 12 7.40 -4.33 -3.63
C ASN A 12 6.74 -3.80 -4.91
N ARG A 13 7.14 -4.33 -6.08
CA ARG A 13 6.87 -3.74 -7.39
C ARG A 13 5.73 -4.44 -8.13
N ILE A 14 4.88 -3.63 -8.76
CA ILE A 14 4.04 -4.04 -9.88
C ILE A 14 4.67 -3.49 -11.16
N ALA A 15 5.02 -4.40 -12.06
CA ALA A 15 5.72 -4.10 -13.29
C ALA A 15 4.89 -3.13 -14.15
N LYS A 16 5.51 -2.06 -14.65
CA LYS A 16 4.82 -1.04 -15.47
C LYS A 16 3.63 -0.36 -14.78
N GLY A 17 3.45 -0.58 -13.46
CA GLY A 17 2.26 -0.18 -12.72
C GLY A 17 0.97 -0.78 -13.24
N THR A 18 1.02 -1.85 -14.04
CA THR A 18 -0.16 -2.41 -14.69
C THR A 18 -0.36 -3.86 -14.26
N PHE A 19 -1.61 -4.21 -14.03
CA PHE A 19 -2.02 -5.60 -13.83
C PHE A 19 -3.46 -5.78 -14.30
N THR A 20 -3.84 -7.03 -14.59
CA THR A 20 -5.21 -7.41 -14.94
C THR A 20 -5.81 -8.20 -13.79
N LEU A 21 -7.05 -7.87 -13.42
CA LEU A 21 -7.85 -8.61 -12.44
C LEU A 21 -9.28 -8.69 -12.98
N ASP A 22 -9.86 -9.89 -13.01
CA ASP A 22 -11.21 -10.14 -13.52
C ASP A 22 -11.45 -9.49 -14.90
N GLU A 23 -10.53 -9.75 -15.84
CA GLU A 23 -10.53 -9.22 -17.21
C GLU A 23 -10.39 -7.69 -17.35
N LYS A 24 -10.31 -6.96 -16.23
CA LYS A 24 -10.10 -5.52 -16.21
C LYS A 24 -8.64 -5.19 -16.00
N GLU A 25 -8.10 -4.35 -16.88
CA GLU A 25 -6.77 -3.76 -16.71
C GLU A 25 -6.82 -2.58 -15.74
N TYR A 26 -5.87 -2.55 -14.80
CA TYR A 26 -5.70 -1.49 -13.82
C TYR A 26 -4.33 -0.84 -13.99
N HIS A 27 -4.32 0.49 -13.95
CA HIS A 27 -3.10 1.28 -13.95
C HIS A 27 -2.91 1.96 -12.60
N LEU A 28 -1.74 1.72 -12.02
CA LEU A 28 -1.31 2.29 -10.74
C LEU A 28 -0.32 3.42 -10.99
N ALA A 29 -0.20 4.30 -10.00
CA ALA A 29 0.80 5.35 -10.05
C ALA A 29 2.22 4.76 -10.10
N ILE A 30 3.02 5.25 -11.04
CA ILE A 30 4.44 4.93 -11.19
C ILE A 30 5.26 5.83 -10.27
N ASN A 31 5.96 5.22 -9.32
CA ASN A 31 6.76 5.92 -8.33
C ASN A 31 8.17 5.32 -8.16
N ASN A 32 8.55 4.31 -8.97
CA ASN A 32 9.88 3.73 -8.96
C ASN A 32 10.30 3.22 -10.34
N GLY A 33 11.01 4.06 -11.11
CA GLY A 33 11.37 3.74 -12.49
C GLY A 33 10.10 3.47 -13.31
N PRO A 34 10.01 2.38 -14.07
CA PRO A 34 8.78 2.04 -14.78
C PRO A 34 7.71 1.42 -13.87
N ASN A 35 7.92 1.25 -12.56
CA ASN A 35 7.07 0.40 -11.71
C ASN A 35 6.26 1.19 -10.68
N SER A 36 5.16 0.60 -10.23
CA SER A 36 4.52 0.98 -8.96
C SER A 36 5.19 0.22 -7.83
N LEU A 37 5.65 0.90 -6.79
CA LEU A 37 6.39 0.36 -5.65
C LEU A 37 5.64 0.69 -4.36
N HIS A 38 5.49 -0.31 -3.49
CA HIS A 38 5.03 -0.15 -2.11
C HIS A 38 3.70 0.62 -1.95
N GLY A 39 2.74 0.34 -2.86
CA GLY A 39 1.43 0.99 -2.86
C GLY A 39 1.37 2.36 -3.52
N GLY A 40 2.42 2.76 -4.24
CA GLY A 40 2.42 3.95 -5.09
C GLY A 40 2.68 5.25 -4.32
N LEU A 41 2.12 6.35 -4.83
CA LEU A 41 2.37 7.70 -4.29
C LEU A 41 1.91 7.85 -2.83
N LYS A 42 0.81 7.20 -2.47
CA LYS A 42 0.24 7.19 -1.12
C LYS A 42 -0.10 5.77 -0.66
N GLY A 43 0.96 4.99 -0.44
CA GLY A 43 0.88 3.68 0.21
C GLY A 43 0.55 3.76 1.70
N PHE A 44 0.42 2.59 2.32
CA PHE A 44 0.12 2.46 3.76
C PHE A 44 1.22 3.01 4.69
N ASP A 45 2.39 3.28 4.15
CA ASP A 45 3.49 3.98 4.84
C ASP A 45 3.23 5.49 5.02
N LYS A 46 2.22 6.05 4.34
CA LYS A 46 1.92 7.50 4.28
C LYS A 46 0.52 7.84 4.76
N VAL A 47 -0.06 7.01 5.63
CA VAL A 47 -1.41 7.21 6.18
C VAL A 47 -1.39 7.12 7.70
N LEU A 48 -2.31 7.86 8.33
CA LEU A 48 -2.58 7.69 9.75
C LEU A 48 -3.48 6.46 9.93
N TRP A 49 -3.04 5.55 10.77
CA TRP A 49 -3.79 4.37 11.19
C TRP A 49 -4.64 4.69 12.41
N ILE A 50 -5.79 4.03 12.55
CA ILE A 50 -6.64 4.14 13.74
C ILE A 50 -6.10 3.17 14.80
N PRO A 51 -5.59 3.65 15.94
CA PRO A 51 -5.05 2.79 16.98
C PRO A 51 -6.12 2.33 17.98
N GLN A 52 -5.94 1.14 18.53
CA GLN A 52 -6.66 0.63 19.68
C GLN A 52 -5.68 -0.10 20.61
N VAL A 53 -5.64 0.30 21.88
CA VAL A 53 -4.82 -0.39 22.90
C VAL A 53 -5.53 -1.67 23.34
N LEU A 54 -4.79 -2.77 23.38
CA LEU A 54 -5.23 -4.07 23.87
C LEU A 54 -4.41 -4.44 25.12
N SER A 55 -4.84 -5.46 25.86
CA SER A 55 -4.16 -5.89 27.10
C SER A 55 -2.70 -6.32 26.90
N ASN A 56 -2.32 -6.69 25.68
CA ASN A 56 -0.99 -7.21 25.34
C ASN A 56 -0.40 -6.56 24.07
N GLY A 57 -0.91 -5.39 23.65
CA GLY A 57 -0.41 -4.75 22.43
C GLY A 57 -1.26 -3.61 21.93
N ILE A 58 -1.06 -3.26 20.66
CA ILE A 58 -1.80 -2.21 19.96
C ILE A 58 -2.27 -2.79 18.63
N GLN A 59 -3.55 -2.62 18.34
CA GLN A 59 -4.13 -2.88 17.03
C GLN A 59 -4.19 -1.59 16.23
N PHE A 60 -3.72 -1.63 14.99
CA PHE A 60 -3.88 -0.55 14.02
C PHE A 60 -4.87 -0.98 12.94
N SER A 61 -5.82 -0.13 12.60
CA SER A 61 -6.83 -0.42 11.59
C SER A 61 -6.98 0.72 10.58
N ARG A 62 -7.33 0.36 9.34
CA ARG A 62 -7.64 1.31 8.26
C ARG A 62 -8.46 0.62 7.17
N ILE A 63 -9.47 1.30 6.66
CA ILE A 63 -10.15 0.94 5.42
C ILE A 63 -9.48 1.71 4.27
N SER A 64 -9.06 0.99 3.23
CA SER A 64 -8.53 1.60 2.01
C SER A 64 -9.64 1.57 0.96
N PRO A 65 -10.27 2.72 0.62
CA PRO A 65 -11.35 2.75 -0.36
C PRO A 65 -10.86 2.37 -1.76
N ASP A 66 -11.83 2.09 -2.63
CA ASP A 66 -11.62 1.85 -4.06
C ASP A 66 -11.40 3.15 -4.83
#